data_AF-A0A7L4E0I9-F1
#
_entry.id   AF-A0A7L4E0I9-F1
#
_cell.length_a   1.000
_cell.length_b   1.000
_cell.length_c   1.000
_cell.angle_alpha   90.00
_cell.angle_beta   90.00
_cell.angle_gamma   90.00
#
_symmetry.space_group_name_H-M   'P 1'
#
loop_
_entity.id
_entity.type
_entity.pdbx_description
1 polymer ?
#
loop_
_entity_poly.entity_id
_entity_poly.type
_entity_poly.pdbx_seq_one_letter_code
_entity_poly.pdbx_strand_id
1 'polypeptide(L)'
;TNPAFKEVLSRIESHKDCRNLPMFSFLILPMQRVTRLPLLMDTICQKTPKDSAKYENCKQALKEVSKVRSQVIPVYFQGKMDDFHAEIMQAGRALKRLQCDFLALQPFPLVSSSRWLVKRGELTAYVEDTGLFSKRTSKQQVYFFLFNDVLIITKKK
;
A
#
# COMPACT_ATOMS: atom_id res chain seq x y z
N THR A 1 -12.51 9.60 15.25
CA THR A 1 -12.20 8.36 16.00
C THR A 1 -13.43 7.99 16.81
N ASN A 2 -13.99 6.78 16.65
CA ASN A 2 -15.21 6.34 17.35
C ASN A 2 -14.81 5.49 18.59
N PRO A 3 -14.92 6.03 19.82
CA PRO A 3 -14.49 5.33 21.04
C PRO A 3 -15.35 4.12 21.37
N ALA A 4 -16.67 4.20 21.16
CA ALA A 4 -17.58 3.07 21.39
C ALA A 4 -17.25 1.88 20.50
N PHE A 5 -16.90 2.12 19.24
CA PHE A 5 -16.45 1.07 18.33
C PHE A 5 -15.14 0.41 18.82
N LYS A 6 -14.18 1.21 19.31
CA LYS A 6 -12.89 0.71 19.81
C LYS A 6 -13.07 -0.20 21.03
N GLU A 7 -13.98 0.16 21.93
CA GLU A 7 -14.30 -0.64 23.12
C GLU A 7 -14.93 -1.99 22.74
N VAL A 8 -15.93 -1.96 21.85
CA VAL A 8 -16.57 -3.18 21.34
C VAL A 8 -15.56 -4.08 20.64
N LEU A 9 -14.68 -3.51 19.82
CA LEU A 9 -13.63 -4.24 19.11
C LEU A 9 -12.66 -4.90 20.08
N SER A 10 -12.18 -4.17 21.09
CA SER A 10 -11.27 -4.70 22.11
C SER A 10 -11.91 -5.83 22.93
N ARG A 11 -13.22 -5.76 23.17
CA ARG A 11 -13.97 -6.84 23.84
C ARG A 11 -14.09 -8.10 22.97
N ILE A 12 -14.22 -7.95 21.65
CA ILE A 12 -14.29 -9.08 20.73
C ILE A 12 -12.90 -9.72 20.57
N GLU A 13 -11.85 -8.92 20.43
CA GLU A 13 -10.47 -9.39 20.26
C GLU A 13 -9.92 -10.15 21.48
N SER A 14 -10.46 -9.88 22.68
CA SER A 14 -10.12 -10.61 23.91
C SER A 14 -10.79 -11.98 24.05
N HIS A 15 -11.69 -12.34 23.13
CA HIS A 15 -12.31 -13.66 23.11
C HIS A 15 -11.25 -14.74 22.86
N LYS A 16 -11.37 -15.88 23.55
CA LYS A 16 -10.38 -16.98 23.47
C LYS A 16 -10.18 -17.50 22.04
N ASP A 17 -11.25 -17.51 21.25
CA ASP A 17 -11.21 -17.95 19.85
C ASP A 17 -10.41 -17.01 18.95
N CYS A 18 -10.33 -15.72 19.30
CA CYS A 18 -9.54 -14.73 18.57
C CYS A 18 -8.04 -14.87 18.86
N ARG A 19 -7.64 -15.66 19.88
CA ARG A 19 -6.23 -15.90 20.25
C ARG A 19 -5.42 -14.60 20.41
N ASN A 20 -6.06 -13.54 20.91
CA ASN A 20 -5.48 -12.20 21.04
C ASN A 20 -4.96 -11.59 19.72
N LEU A 21 -5.52 -11.99 18.58
CA LEU A 21 -5.21 -11.40 17.28
C LEU A 21 -6.13 -10.20 17.03
N PRO A 22 -5.59 -9.09 16.48
CA PRO A 22 -6.42 -7.96 16.10
C PRO A 22 -7.31 -8.32 14.91
N MET A 23 -8.46 -7.66 14.79
CA MET A 23 -9.44 -7.88 13.70
C MET A 23 -8.80 -7.83 12.32
N PHE A 24 -7.84 -6.92 12.11
CA PHE A 24 -7.09 -6.81 10.86
C PHE A 24 -6.40 -8.12 10.45
N SER A 25 -5.87 -8.88 11.40
CA SER A 25 -5.24 -10.18 11.15
C SER A 25 -6.20 -11.22 10.59
N PHE A 26 -7.51 -11.10 10.90
CA PHE A 26 -8.54 -11.96 10.33
C PHE A 26 -8.98 -11.48 8.95
N LEU A 27 -9.11 -10.16 8.76
CA LEU A 27 -9.51 -9.56 7.50
C LEU A 27 -8.52 -9.83 6.36
N ILE A 28 -7.23 -10.02 6.67
CA ILE A 28 -6.21 -10.33 5.66
C ILE A 28 -6.15 -11.82 5.27
N LEU A 29 -6.74 -12.73 6.06
CA LEU A 29 -6.65 -14.18 5.84
C LEU A 29 -7.18 -14.64 4.47
N PRO A 30 -8.31 -14.15 3.94
CA PRO A 30 -8.81 -14.60 2.64
C PRO A 30 -7.80 -14.34 1.51
N MET A 31 -7.16 -13.17 1.52
CA MET A 31 -6.14 -12.81 0.54
C MET A 31 -4.88 -13.69 0.69
N GLN A 32 -4.48 -13.99 1.93
CA GLN A 32 -3.38 -14.92 2.20
C GLN A 32 -3.70 -16.36 1.76
N ARG A 33 -4.95 -16.80 1.88
CA ARG A 33 -5.37 -18.16 1.50
C ARG A 33 -5.39 -18.34 -0.02
N VAL A 34 -5.92 -17.36 -0.76
CA VAL A 34 -5.97 -17.39 -2.24
C VAL A 34 -4.59 -17.52 -2.87
N THR A 35 -3.55 -16.96 -2.27
CA THR A 35 -2.17 -17.07 -2.77
C THR A 35 -1.50 -18.39 -2.39
N ARG A 36 -1.84 -18.96 -1.23
CA ARG A 36 -1.25 -20.20 -0.69
C ARG A 36 -1.85 -21.49 -1.27
N LEU A 37 -3.16 -21.53 -1.51
CA LEU A 37 -3.84 -22.75 -1.97
C LEU A 37 -3.25 -23.36 -3.25
N PRO A 38 -2.89 -22.59 -4.31
CA PRO A 38 -2.26 -23.17 -5.48
C PRO A 38 -0.88 -23.79 -5.18
N LEU A 39 -0.09 -23.20 -4.27
CA LEU A 39 1.23 -23.73 -3.90
C LEU A 39 1.12 -25.07 -3.16
N LEU A 40 0.14 -25.16 -2.25
CA LEU A 40 -0.16 -26.42 -1.55
C LEU A 40 -0.65 -27.48 -2.53
N MET A 41 -1.53 -27.09 -3.46
CA MET A 41 -2.09 -28.02 -4.43
C MET A 41 -1.05 -28.52 -5.42
N ASP A 42 -0.12 -27.67 -5.83
CA ASP A 42 1.02 -28.04 -6.65
C ASP A 42 1.93 -29.05 -5.92
N THR A 43 2.21 -28.80 -4.63
CA THR A 43 2.99 -29.74 -3.79
C THR A 43 2.31 -31.11 -3.68
N ILE A 44 0.98 -31.15 -3.53
CA ILE A 44 0.21 -32.40 -3.50
C ILE A 44 0.30 -33.11 -4.86
N CYS A 45 0.17 -32.37 -5.96
CA CYS A 45 0.27 -32.93 -7.30
C CYS A 45 1.66 -33.55 -7.56
N GLN A 46 2.74 -32.88 -7.13
CA GLN A 46 4.11 -33.38 -7.27
C GLN A 46 4.37 -34.66 -6.46
N LYS A 47 3.72 -34.83 -5.31
CA LYS A 47 3.84 -36.02 -4.45
C LYS A 47 2.91 -37.17 -4.84
N THR A 48 2.00 -36.95 -5.79
CA THR A 48 1.03 -37.97 -6.22
C THR A 48 1.59 -38.80 -7.38
N PRO A 49 1.50 -40.15 -7.34
CA PRO A 49 1.97 -41.01 -8.44
C PRO A 49 1.28 -40.66 -9.76
N LYS A 50 2.07 -40.40 -10.81
CA LYS A 50 1.59 -39.92 -12.12
C LYS A 50 0.64 -40.89 -12.82
N ASP A 51 0.77 -42.18 -12.54
CA ASP A 51 -0.04 -43.24 -13.16
C ASP A 51 -1.38 -43.47 -12.44
N SER A 52 -1.70 -42.65 -11.44
CA SER A 52 -2.95 -42.77 -10.67
C SER A 52 -4.03 -41.84 -11.20
N ALA A 53 -5.28 -42.29 -11.18
CA ALA A 53 -6.45 -41.43 -11.44
C ALA A 53 -6.50 -40.20 -10.48
N LYS A 54 -5.86 -40.29 -9.31
CA LYS A 54 -5.74 -39.20 -8.35
C LYS A 54 -4.85 -38.05 -8.87
N TYR A 55 -3.86 -38.34 -9.72
CA TYR A 55 -2.98 -37.32 -10.29
C TYR A 55 -3.75 -36.37 -11.22
N GLU A 56 -4.62 -36.91 -12.08
CA GLU A 56 -5.44 -36.07 -12.97
C GLU A 56 -6.46 -35.22 -12.18
N ASN A 57 -7.05 -35.79 -11.12
CA ASN A 57 -7.90 -35.02 -10.21
C ASN A 57 -7.12 -33.87 -9.53
N CYS A 58 -5.88 -34.12 -9.09
CA CYS A 58 -5.03 -33.09 -8.48
C CYS A 58 -4.69 -31.98 -9.48
N LYS A 59 -4.35 -32.34 -10.72
CA LYS A 59 -4.03 -31.40 -11.79
C LYS A 59 -5.24 -30.53 -12.16
N GLN A 60 -6.42 -31.13 -12.26
CA GLN A 60 -7.66 -30.39 -12.51
C GLN A 60 -7.98 -29.42 -11.38
N ALA A 61 -7.87 -29.86 -10.13
CA ALA A 61 -8.13 -28.99 -9.00
C ALA A 61 -7.06 -27.88 -8.83
N LEU A 62 -5.78 -28.15 -9.15
CA LEU A 62 -4.74 -27.11 -9.23
C LEU A 62 -5.09 -26.05 -10.29
N LYS A 63 -5.59 -26.48 -11.45
CA LYS A 63 -6.03 -25.57 -12.53
C LYS A 63 -7.16 -24.65 -12.06
N GLU A 64 -8.19 -25.20 -11.42
CA GLU A 64 -9.33 -24.41 -10.94
C GLU A 64 -8.93 -23.44 -9.81
N VAL A 65 -8.12 -23.89 -8.86
CA VAL A 65 -7.60 -23.01 -7.78
C VAL A 65 -6.73 -21.89 -8.36
N SER A 66 -5.90 -22.19 -9.36
CA SER A 66 -5.06 -21.19 -10.04
C SER A 66 -5.90 -20.17 -10.82
N LYS A 67 -7.01 -20.61 -11.43
CA LYS A 67 -7.97 -19.75 -12.13
C LYS A 67 -8.64 -18.77 -11.18
N VAL A 68 -9.13 -19.25 -10.03
CA VAL A 68 -9.70 -18.38 -8.98
C VAL A 68 -8.68 -17.33 -8.54
N ARG A 69 -7.43 -17.75 -8.28
CA ARG A 69 -6.36 -16.82 -7.94
C ARG A 69 -6.16 -15.74 -9.03
N SER A 70 -6.11 -16.13 -10.30
CA SER A 70 -5.92 -15.18 -11.40
C SER A 70 -7.06 -14.17 -11.57
N GLN A 71 -8.26 -14.48 -11.06
CA GLN A 71 -9.40 -13.56 -11.09
C GLN A 71 -9.43 -12.65 -9.86
N VAL A 72 -9.11 -13.18 -8.69
CA VAL A 72 -9.19 -12.44 -7.42
C VAL A 72 -8.04 -11.47 -7.23
N ILE A 73 -6.81 -11.88 -7.59
CA ILE A 73 -5.61 -11.08 -7.35
C ILE A 73 -5.66 -9.72 -8.08
N PRO A 74 -5.98 -9.65 -9.38
CA PRO A 74 -6.04 -8.37 -10.09
C PRO A 74 -7.09 -7.42 -9.54
N VAL A 75 -8.27 -7.91 -9.18
CA VAL A 75 -9.35 -7.09 -8.61
C VAL A 75 -8.94 -6.50 -7.26
N TYR A 76 -8.30 -7.30 -6.42
CA TYR A 76 -7.76 -6.83 -5.14
C TYR A 76 -6.68 -5.75 -5.33
N PHE A 77 -5.74 -5.97 -6.26
CA PHE A 77 -4.70 -4.98 -6.55
C PHE A 77 -5.29 -3.72 -7.18
N GLN A 78 -6.29 -3.83 -8.04
CA GLN A 78 -6.99 -2.68 -8.61
C GLN A 78 -7.65 -1.85 -7.51
N GLY A 79 -8.43 -2.48 -6.61
CA GLY A 79 -9.05 -1.77 -5.50
C GLY A 79 -8.02 -1.10 -4.58
N LYS A 80 -6.88 -1.76 -4.34
CA LYS A 80 -5.74 -1.16 -3.61
C LYS A 80 -5.15 0.05 -4.34
N MET A 81 -5.06 0.01 -5.67
CA MET A 81 -4.60 1.14 -6.47
C MET A 81 -5.63 2.27 -6.47
N ASP A 82 -6.93 1.96 -6.47
CA ASP A 82 -8.00 2.97 -6.44
C ASP A 82 -8.05 3.68 -5.08
N ASP A 83 -7.98 2.94 -3.97
CA ASP A 83 -7.86 3.48 -2.62
C ASP A 83 -6.60 4.37 -2.49
N PHE A 84 -5.50 3.93 -3.10
CA PHE A 84 -4.25 4.67 -3.14
C PHE A 84 -4.33 5.96 -3.99
N HIS A 85 -4.96 5.88 -5.17
CA HIS A 85 -5.24 7.05 -6.01
C HIS A 85 -6.15 8.05 -5.28
N ALA A 86 -7.13 7.58 -4.51
CA ALA A 86 -7.99 8.43 -3.70
C ALA A 86 -7.21 9.16 -2.59
N GLU A 87 -6.28 8.47 -1.90
CA GLU A 87 -5.38 9.08 -0.91
C GLU A 87 -4.47 10.14 -1.56
N ILE A 88 -3.93 9.85 -2.76
CA ILE A 88 -3.14 10.80 -3.55
C ILE A 88 -3.95 12.03 -3.95
N MET A 89 -5.19 11.86 -4.43
CA MET A 89 -6.06 12.99 -4.75
C MET A 89 -6.32 13.86 -3.51
N GLN A 90 -6.50 13.24 -2.34
CA GLN A 90 -6.70 13.96 -1.09
C GLN A 90 -5.43 14.73 -0.66
N ALA A 91 -4.26 14.10 -0.74
CA ALA A 91 -2.97 14.76 -0.47
C ALA A 91 -2.71 15.90 -1.46
N GLY A 92 -2.98 15.69 -2.76
CA GLY A 92 -2.89 16.70 -3.80
C GLY A 92 -3.84 17.88 -3.57
N ARG A 93 -5.07 17.64 -3.11
CA ARG A 93 -5.99 18.71 -2.69
C ARG A 93 -5.46 19.48 -1.48
N ALA A 94 -4.88 18.81 -0.49
CA ALA A 94 -4.30 19.46 0.69
C ALA A 94 -3.08 20.30 0.33
N LEU A 95 -2.19 19.79 -0.54
CA LEU A 95 -1.06 20.54 -1.08
C LEU A 95 -1.50 21.70 -1.98
N LYS A 96 -2.56 21.55 -2.78
CA LYS A 96 -3.14 22.67 -3.56
C LYS A 96 -3.63 23.80 -2.66
N ARG A 97 -4.19 23.49 -1.48
CA ARG A 97 -4.54 24.50 -0.47
C ARG A 97 -3.31 25.23 0.09
N LEU A 98 -2.17 24.56 0.20
CA LEU A 98 -0.90 25.16 0.62
C LEU A 98 -0.23 25.98 -0.51
N GLN A 99 -0.55 25.65 -1.77
CA GLN A 99 -0.01 26.29 -2.96
C GLN A 99 -0.53 27.73 -3.18
N CYS A 100 -1.58 28.14 -2.44
CA CYS A 100 -2.09 29.52 -2.47
C CYS A 100 -1.07 30.57 -2.01
N ASP A 101 0.06 30.19 -1.41
CA ASP A 101 1.08 31.15 -0.94
C ASP A 101 2.35 31.24 -1.80
N PHE A 102 2.62 30.35 -2.78
CA PHE A 102 3.97 30.26 -3.38
C PHE A 102 4.10 30.10 -4.91
N LEU A 103 3.04 29.82 -5.67
CA LEU A 103 3.16 29.59 -7.13
C LEU A 103 2.31 30.55 -7.96
N ALA A 104 2.78 31.79 -8.07
CA ALA A 104 2.23 32.80 -8.97
C ALA A 104 2.69 32.65 -10.43
N LEU A 105 3.58 31.70 -10.78
CA LEU A 105 4.25 31.71 -12.09
C LEU A 105 4.04 30.50 -13.01
N GLN A 106 3.58 29.33 -12.56
CA GLN A 106 3.10 28.25 -13.45
C GLN A 106 2.17 27.29 -12.68
N PRO A 107 0.95 26.99 -13.17
CA PRO A 107 0.08 25.99 -12.56
C PRO A 107 0.62 24.59 -12.83
N PHE A 108 1.40 24.04 -11.92
CA PHE A 108 1.77 22.62 -11.96
C PHE A 108 0.56 21.76 -11.54
N PRO A 109 -0.02 20.93 -12.42
CA PRO A 109 -1.17 20.10 -12.08
C PRO A 109 -0.72 18.98 -11.15
N LEU A 110 -0.85 19.21 -9.84
CA LEU A 110 -0.41 18.27 -8.82
C LEU A 110 -1.18 16.93 -8.86
N VAL A 111 -2.44 16.98 -9.30
CA VAL A 111 -3.28 15.79 -9.49
C VAL A 111 -3.30 15.47 -10.99
N SER A 112 -2.80 14.29 -11.34
CA SER A 112 -2.85 13.70 -12.69
C SER A 112 -3.36 12.27 -12.58
N SER A 113 -4.13 11.81 -13.57
CA SER A 113 -4.62 10.42 -13.64
C SER A 113 -3.49 9.39 -13.81
N SER A 114 -2.31 9.81 -14.27
CA SER A 114 -1.13 8.96 -14.50
C SER A 114 -0.08 9.03 -13.39
N ARG A 115 -0.32 9.79 -12.32
CA ARG A 115 0.66 10.02 -11.25
C ARG A 115 0.41 9.11 -10.06
N TRP A 116 1.39 8.27 -9.71
CA TRP A 116 1.35 7.42 -8.52
C TRP A 116 2.50 7.72 -7.57
N LEU A 117 2.22 7.71 -6.27
CA LEU A 117 3.21 7.92 -5.23
C LEU A 117 4.08 6.66 -5.09
N VAL A 118 5.38 6.81 -5.16
CA VAL A 118 6.36 5.75 -4.96
C VAL A 118 6.77 5.67 -3.48
N LYS A 119 6.96 6.83 -2.82
CA LYS A 119 7.39 6.88 -1.41
C LYS A 119 7.08 8.24 -0.77
N ARG A 120 6.87 8.28 0.55
CA ARG A 120 6.77 9.52 1.34
C ARG A 120 7.47 9.38 2.68
N GLY A 121 7.84 10.50 3.29
CA GLY A 121 8.36 10.50 4.65
C GLY A 121 9.08 11.79 5.04
N GLU A 122 9.58 11.80 6.26
CA GLU A 122 10.43 12.87 6.78
C GLU A 122 11.89 12.62 6.38
N LEU A 123 12.56 13.67 5.93
CA LEU A 123 13.99 13.67 5.65
C LEU A 123 14.64 14.90 6.27
N THR A 124 15.94 14.78 6.55
CA THR A 124 16.78 15.93 6.87
C THR A 124 17.48 16.36 5.59
N ALA A 125 17.08 17.51 5.04
CA ALA A 125 17.78 18.14 3.93
C ALA A 125 18.97 18.95 4.46
N TYR A 126 20.10 18.84 3.78
CA TYR A 126 21.28 19.68 4.00
C TYR A 126 21.29 20.75 2.92
N VAL A 127 21.06 21.99 3.32
CA VAL A 127 21.09 23.14 2.39
C VAL A 127 22.39 23.88 2.64
N GLU A 128 23.17 24.10 1.57
CA GLU A 128 24.31 25.01 1.62
C GLU A 128 23.80 26.44 1.57
N ASP A 129 23.99 27.21 2.65
CA ASP A 129 23.81 28.65 2.59
C ASP A 129 25.02 29.25 1.88
N THR A 130 24.84 29.69 0.64
CA THR A 130 25.85 30.45 -0.12
C THR A 130 25.85 31.91 0.32
N GLY A 131 26.14 32.14 1.59
CA GLY A 131 26.52 33.46 2.09
C GLY A 131 27.97 33.77 1.70
N LEU A 132 28.22 34.98 1.19
CA LEU A 132 29.51 35.46 0.67
C LEU A 132 30.75 35.25 1.57
N PHE A 133 30.59 34.90 2.85
CA PHE A 133 31.70 34.76 3.81
C PHE A 133 31.64 33.52 4.74
N SER A 134 30.75 32.55 4.54
CA SER A 134 30.81 31.29 5.30
C SER A 134 29.99 30.18 4.65
N LYS A 135 30.64 29.08 4.24
CA LYS A 135 29.94 27.84 3.85
C LYS A 135 29.43 27.14 5.11
N ARG A 136 28.22 27.45 5.55
CA ARG A 136 27.54 26.71 6.62
C ARG A 136 26.48 25.79 5.99
N THR A 137 26.59 24.50 6.29
CA THR A 137 25.57 23.52 5.92
C THR A 137 24.46 23.56 6.97
N SER A 138 23.27 24.02 6.59
CA SER A 138 22.11 24.06 7.47
C SER A 138 21.30 22.77 7.36
N LYS A 139 20.95 22.18 8.50
CA LYS A 139 20.09 20.98 8.58
C LYS A 139 18.64 21.43 8.70
N GLN A 140 17.80 21.01 7.74
CA GLN A 140 16.38 21.33 7.76
C GLN A 140 15.55 20.06 7.69
N GLN A 141 14.57 19.91 8.59
CA GLN A 141 13.56 18.86 8.46
C GLN A 141 12.58 19.22 7.34
N VAL A 142 12.41 18.29 6.41
CA VAL A 142 11.49 18.40 5.28
C VAL A 142 10.66 17.12 5.17
N TYR A 143 9.47 17.25 4.60
CA TYR A 143 8.64 16.10 4.27
C TYR A 143 8.54 15.96 2.76
N PHE A 144 8.82 14.77 2.21
CA PHE A 144 8.82 14.54 0.78
C PHE A 144 7.69 13.62 0.32
N PHE A 145 7.29 13.81 -0.93
CA PHE A 145 6.39 12.95 -1.69
C PHE A 145 7.06 12.63 -3.02
N LEU A 146 7.54 11.40 -3.17
CA LEU A 146 8.12 10.89 -4.41
C LEU A 146 7.01 10.25 -5.23
N PHE A 147 6.70 10.80 -6.40
CA PHE A 147 5.85 10.20 -7.41
C PHE A 147 6.70 9.57 -8.52
N ASN A 148 6.04 8.88 -9.44
CA ASN A 148 6.66 8.27 -10.62
C ASN A 148 7.29 9.27 -11.59
N ASP A 149 6.75 10.48 -11.68
CA ASP A 149 7.18 11.53 -12.60
C ASP A 149 7.73 12.77 -11.89
N VAL A 150 7.42 12.98 -10.60
CA VAL A 150 7.78 14.20 -9.85
C VAL A 150 8.14 13.91 -8.40
N LEU A 151 9.11 14.63 -7.85
CA LEU A 151 9.42 14.67 -6.42
C LEU A 151 9.01 16.02 -5.84
N ILE A 152 8.20 15.99 -4.77
CA ILE A 152 7.74 17.20 -4.07
C ILE A 152 8.37 17.22 -2.69
N ILE A 153 8.98 18.35 -2.35
CA ILE A 153 9.59 18.58 -1.05
C ILE A 153 8.80 19.72 -0.38
N THR A 154 8.35 19.46 0.83
CA THR A 154 7.60 20.44 1.64
C THR A 154 8.41 20.80 2.88
N LYS A 155 8.33 22.07 3.27
CA LYS A 155 8.86 22.59 4.53
C LYS A 155 7.67 22.93 5.42
N LYS A 156 7.70 22.49 6.68
CA LYS A 156 6.72 22.93 7.67
C LYS A 156 6.95 24.42 7.94
N LYS A 157 5.92 25.26 7.78
CA LYS A 157 5.94 26.65 8.25
C LYS A 157 6.04 26.66 9.77
#